data_AF-A0A017SH74-F1
#
_entry.id   AF-A0A017SH74-F1
#
_cell.length_a   1.000
_cell.length_b   1.000
_cell.length_c   1.000
_cell.angle_alpha   90.00
_cell.angle_beta   90.00
_cell.angle_gamma   90.00
#
_symmetry.space_group_name_H-M   'P 1'
#
loop_
_entity.id
_entity.type
_entity.pdbx_description
1 polymer ?
#
loop_
_entity_poly.entity_id
_entity_poly.type
_entity_poly.pdbx_seq_one_letter_code
_entity_poly.pdbx_strand_id
1 'polypeptide(L)'
;MAFGRLPNELLGDIIAHTLPEGFESLALTSKHIYTLCAPFIEYHSKLRFHFQNFMYYKTNQVVKSGLHLVAGTPAYTACSAFNLIALIAAEPIIAHYIQEADFENDSIFTWGKDREIATNIDHDGAVIELLANSSYLKEAGLDWRIYWAAIEEDLDAAVEVIDISHASIDGDAIADFLQKHTTPQNIDALA
;
A
#
# COMPACT_ATOMS: atom_id res chain seq x y z
N MET A 1 19.64 -30.90 17.77
CA MET A 1 18.36 -30.28 17.37
C MET A 1 18.11 -30.61 15.91
N ALA A 2 16.88 -31.00 15.54
CA ALA A 2 16.54 -31.43 14.18
C ALA A 2 16.61 -30.28 13.15
N PHE A 3 16.34 -29.05 13.60
CA PHE A 3 16.30 -27.86 12.73
C PHE A 3 17.66 -27.51 12.10
N GLY A 4 18.76 -27.60 12.87
CA GLY A 4 20.11 -27.37 12.35
C GLY A 4 20.69 -28.51 11.49
N ARG A 5 19.91 -29.56 11.21
CA ARG A 5 20.29 -30.67 10.31
C ARG A 5 19.61 -30.56 8.93
N LEU A 6 18.76 -29.56 8.73
CA LEU A 6 18.15 -29.30 7.44
C LEU A 6 19.21 -28.78 6.44
N PRO A 7 19.06 -29.12 5.15
CA PRO A 7 19.83 -28.46 4.09
C PRO A 7 19.69 -26.94 4.15
N ASN A 8 20.75 -26.22 3.78
CA ASN A 8 20.77 -24.76 3.82
C ASN A 8 19.69 -24.13 2.94
N GLU A 9 19.31 -24.79 1.84
CA GLU A 9 18.23 -24.37 0.93
C GLU A 9 16.88 -24.29 1.68
N LEU A 10 16.49 -25.38 2.35
CA LEU A 10 15.26 -25.42 3.12
C LEU A 10 15.28 -24.45 4.30
N LEU A 11 16.45 -24.27 4.94
CA LEU A 11 16.59 -23.27 5.99
C LEU A 11 16.43 -21.85 5.46
N GLY A 12 16.98 -21.56 4.28
CA GLY A 12 16.81 -20.27 3.60
C GLY A 12 15.34 -19.98 3.33
N ASP A 13 14.60 -20.94 2.79
CA ASP A 13 13.16 -20.79 2.52
C ASP A 13 12.36 -20.56 3.80
N ILE A 14 12.67 -21.28 4.89
CA ILE A 14 11.98 -21.07 6.17
C ILE A 14 12.30 -19.69 6.74
N ILE A 15 13.57 -19.26 6.68
CA ILE A 15 14.00 -17.94 7.16
C ILE A 15 13.28 -16.84 6.39
N ALA A 16 13.15 -16.97 5.07
CA ALA A 16 12.46 -15.99 4.23
C ALA A 16 10.98 -15.82 4.60
N HIS A 17 10.33 -16.87 5.11
CA HIS A 17 8.92 -16.85 5.54
C HIS A 17 8.75 -16.71 7.06
N THR A 18 9.82 -16.43 7.80
CA THR A 18 9.76 -16.30 9.25
C THR A 18 9.14 -14.95 9.62
N LEU A 19 8.15 -14.98 10.50
CA LEU A 19 7.48 -13.79 10.99
C LEU A 19 8.42 -12.89 11.82
N PRO A 20 8.24 -11.56 11.79
CA PRO A 20 9.10 -10.60 12.50
C PRO A 20 9.29 -10.88 13.99
N GLU A 21 8.26 -11.38 14.67
CA GLU A 21 8.26 -11.66 16.11
C GLU A 21 9.19 -12.83 16.46
N GLY A 22 9.32 -13.79 15.54
CA GLY A 22 10.17 -14.98 15.72
C GLY A 22 11.57 -14.84 15.12
N PHE A 23 11.78 -13.88 14.21
CA PHE A 23 13.00 -13.78 13.42
C PHE A 23 14.26 -13.53 14.27
N GLU A 24 14.20 -12.61 15.24
CA GLU A 24 15.33 -12.33 16.13
C GLU A 24 15.67 -13.54 17.01
N SER A 25 14.64 -14.19 17.55
CA SER A 25 14.81 -15.41 18.35
C SER A 25 15.47 -16.52 17.54
N LEU A 26 15.08 -16.68 16.26
CA LEU A 26 15.65 -17.64 15.33
C LEU A 26 17.12 -17.33 15.04
N ALA A 27 17.45 -16.08 14.71
CA ALA A 27 18.81 -15.65 14.42
C ALA A 27 19.77 -15.87 15.60
N LEU A 28 19.28 -15.78 16.84
CA LEU A 28 20.08 -15.96 18.05
C LEU A 28 20.29 -17.43 18.46
N THR A 29 19.65 -18.39 17.80
CA THR A 29 19.75 -19.82 18.18
C THR A 29 21.14 -20.42 18.01
N SER A 30 21.84 -20.08 16.92
CA SER A 30 23.19 -20.62 16.63
C SER A 30 23.95 -19.75 15.62
N LYS A 31 25.29 -19.85 15.64
CA LYS A 31 26.16 -19.15 14.67
C LYS A 31 25.83 -19.51 13.22
N HIS A 32 25.49 -20.78 12.95
CA HIS A 32 25.15 -21.25 11.59
C HIS A 32 23.88 -20.57 11.06
N ILE A 33 22.82 -20.57 11.88
CA ILE A 33 21.54 -19.94 11.52
C ILE A 33 21.70 -18.42 11.41
N TYR A 34 22.48 -17.80 12.29
CA TYR A 34 22.78 -16.37 12.19
C TYR A 34 23.40 -15.99 10.84
N THR A 35 24.35 -16.78 10.33
CA THR A 35 24.96 -16.54 9.01
C THR A 35 23.95 -16.62 7.87
N LEU A 36 22.96 -17.51 7.97
CA LEU A 36 21.87 -17.62 6.98
C LEU A 36 20.84 -16.49 7.12
N CYS A 37 20.59 -16.00 8.34
CA CYS A 37 19.69 -14.87 8.60
C CYS A 37 20.30 -13.53 8.20
N ALA A 38 21.63 -13.38 8.23
CA ALA A 38 22.35 -12.13 7.97
C ALA A 38 21.86 -11.33 6.74
N PRO A 39 21.65 -11.92 5.55
CA PRO A 39 21.12 -11.19 4.38
C PRO A 39 19.69 -10.69 4.58
N PHE A 40 18.88 -11.38 5.40
CA PHE A 40 17.49 -10.99 5.67
C PHE A 40 17.38 -9.93 6.78
N ILE A 41 18.41 -9.75 7.63
CA ILE A 41 18.38 -8.75 8.71
C ILE A 41 18.15 -7.34 8.14
N GLU A 42 18.82 -6.98 7.05
CA GLU A 42 18.66 -5.65 6.44
C GLU A 42 17.23 -5.46 5.92
N TYR A 43 16.68 -6.47 5.27
CA TYR A 43 15.31 -6.46 4.77
C TYR A 43 14.27 -6.34 5.90
N HIS A 44 14.36 -7.18 6.93
CA HIS A 44 13.47 -7.11 8.10
C HIS A 44 13.62 -5.79 8.88
N SER A 45 14.82 -5.21 8.91
CA SER A 45 15.07 -3.89 9.53
C SER A 45 14.41 -2.76 8.75
N LYS A 46 14.45 -2.82 7.42
CA LYS A 46 13.76 -1.85 6.54
C LYS A 46 12.25 -1.93 6.74
N LEU A 47 11.67 -3.13 6.69
CA LEU A 47 10.22 -3.29 6.93
C LEU A 47 9.81 -2.76 8.30
N ARG A 48 10.57 -3.08 9.36
CA ARG A 48 10.31 -2.53 10.70
C ARG A 48 10.34 -1.01 10.69
N PHE A 49 11.35 -0.40 10.06
CA PHE A 49 11.47 1.05 10.00
C PHE A 49 10.26 1.73 9.32
N HIS A 50 9.69 1.13 8.28
CA HIS A 50 8.55 1.71 7.55
C HIS A 50 7.20 1.45 8.20
N PHE A 51 7.01 0.27 8.76
CA PHE A 51 5.68 -0.20 9.11
C PHE A 51 5.43 -0.27 10.61
N GLN A 52 6.47 -0.30 11.47
CA GLN A 52 6.27 -0.42 12.93
C GLN A 52 5.30 0.62 13.48
N ASN A 53 5.52 1.89 13.13
CA ASN A 53 4.63 3.01 13.42
C ASN A 53 4.18 3.62 12.09
N PHE A 54 3.22 2.96 11.46
CA PHE A 54 2.79 3.30 10.10
C PHE A 54 2.04 4.64 10.09
N MET A 55 2.39 5.49 9.13
CA MET A 55 1.63 6.67 8.74
C MET A 55 1.72 6.86 7.22
N TYR A 56 0.71 7.46 6.61
CA TYR A 56 0.80 7.79 5.19
C TYR A 56 1.86 8.87 4.94
N TYR A 57 2.80 8.57 4.05
CA TYR A 57 3.85 9.52 3.66
C TYR A 57 3.34 10.44 2.54
N LYS A 58 2.48 11.38 2.95
CA LYS A 58 1.95 12.45 2.12
C LYS A 58 2.69 13.73 2.45
N THR A 59 3.60 14.20 1.59
CA THR A 59 4.14 15.56 1.73
C THR A 59 4.02 16.35 0.43
N ASN A 60 3.58 17.61 0.54
CA ASN A 60 3.52 18.57 -0.55
C ASN A 60 4.89 18.88 -1.17
N GLN A 61 5.98 18.52 -0.50
CA GLN A 61 7.35 18.71 -0.99
C GLN A 61 7.80 17.58 -1.91
N VAL A 62 7.28 16.36 -1.74
CA VAL A 62 7.75 15.22 -2.56
C VAL A 62 7.28 15.34 -4.02
N VAL A 63 6.21 16.10 -4.28
CA VAL A 63 5.68 16.40 -5.62
C VAL A 63 6.52 17.44 -6.37
N LYS A 64 7.20 18.35 -5.65
CA LYS A 64 7.98 19.45 -6.24
C LYS A 64 9.48 19.20 -6.31
N SER A 65 9.95 18.21 -5.60
CA SER A 65 11.35 17.81 -5.65
C SER A 65 11.39 16.44 -6.31
N GLY A 66 12.36 16.18 -7.17
CA GLY A 66 12.69 14.82 -7.64
C GLY A 66 13.19 13.93 -6.51
N LEU A 67 12.59 14.04 -5.33
CA LEU A 67 12.94 13.47 -4.04
C LEU A 67 12.16 12.16 -3.83
N HIS A 68 11.08 11.95 -4.60
CA HIS A 68 10.58 10.63 -4.98
C HIS A 68 11.57 9.85 -5.86
N LEU A 69 12.52 10.54 -6.50
CA LEU A 69 13.68 9.95 -7.21
C LEU A 69 14.98 10.11 -6.40
N VAL A 70 14.93 10.52 -5.11
CA VAL A 70 16.14 10.43 -4.28
C VAL A 70 16.49 8.98 -4.17
N ALA A 71 17.66 8.62 -4.70
CA ALA A 71 18.36 7.41 -4.30
C ALA A 71 18.47 7.41 -2.76
N GLY A 72 17.54 6.71 -2.09
CA GLY A 72 17.45 6.67 -0.63
C GLY A 72 16.03 6.73 -0.05
N THR A 73 15.00 7.15 -0.79
CA THR A 73 13.60 6.96 -0.35
C THR A 73 13.21 5.50 -0.57
N PRO A 74 12.84 4.74 0.48
CA PRO A 74 12.69 3.30 0.31
C PRO A 74 11.41 2.94 -0.42
N ALA A 75 11.47 1.86 -1.21
CA ALA A 75 10.40 1.35 -2.06
C ALA A 75 9.09 0.94 -1.33
N TYR A 76 9.02 1.09 0.00
CA TYR A 76 7.93 0.61 0.86
C TYR A 76 7.05 1.74 1.41
N THR A 77 6.88 2.81 0.64
CA THR A 77 6.18 4.01 1.12
C THR A 77 4.71 3.98 0.67
N ALA A 78 3.80 3.60 1.58
CA ALA A 78 2.36 3.66 1.29
C ALA A 78 1.84 5.11 1.37
N CYS A 79 1.16 5.53 0.30
CA CYS A 79 0.70 6.91 0.12
C CYS A 79 -0.82 7.05 0.16
N SER A 80 -1.56 5.95 0.16
CA SER A 80 -3.01 5.86 0.29
C SER A 80 -3.37 4.51 0.89
N ALA A 81 -4.60 4.36 1.37
CA ALA A 81 -5.14 3.06 1.78
C ALA A 81 -4.98 2.01 0.68
N PHE A 82 -5.22 2.36 -0.58
CA PHE A 82 -5.00 1.44 -1.70
C PHE A 82 -3.54 0.98 -1.78
N ASN A 83 -2.56 1.89 -1.72
CA ASN A 83 -1.15 1.48 -1.78
C ASN A 83 -0.76 0.58 -0.62
N LEU A 84 -1.29 0.84 0.58
CA LEU A 84 -1.03 -0.01 1.74
C LEU A 84 -1.60 -1.42 1.53
N ILE A 85 -2.86 -1.52 1.08
CA ILE A 85 -3.49 -2.80 0.78
C ILE A 85 -2.72 -3.54 -0.31
N ALA A 86 -2.28 -2.83 -1.35
CA ALA A 86 -1.58 -3.44 -2.47
C ALA A 86 -0.17 -3.94 -2.07
N LEU A 87 0.54 -3.20 -1.21
CA LEU A 87 1.78 -3.65 -0.60
C LEU A 87 1.57 -4.92 0.24
N ILE A 88 0.52 -4.95 1.08
CA ILE A 88 0.18 -6.14 1.88
C ILE A 88 -0.24 -7.32 0.99
N ALA A 89 -0.95 -7.06 -0.11
CA ALA A 89 -1.37 -8.09 -1.04
C ALA A 89 -0.16 -8.73 -1.76
N ALA A 90 0.81 -7.92 -2.18
CA ALA A 90 2.03 -8.38 -2.80
C ALA A 90 2.99 -9.04 -1.80
N GLU A 91 3.05 -8.54 -0.57
CA GLU A 91 3.98 -8.97 0.47
C GLU A 91 3.30 -9.03 1.84
N PRO A 92 2.61 -10.14 2.16
CA PRO A 92 1.78 -10.25 3.37
C PRO A 92 2.52 -10.07 4.70
N ILE A 93 3.85 -10.29 4.71
CA ILE A 93 4.68 -10.07 5.91
C ILE A 93 4.66 -8.61 6.37
N ILE A 94 4.38 -7.64 5.48
CA ILE A 94 4.24 -6.22 5.82
C ILE A 94 3.20 -6.00 6.91
N ALA A 95 2.07 -6.72 6.85
CA ALA A 95 1.00 -6.56 7.85
C ALA A 95 1.47 -6.93 9.27
N HIS A 96 2.41 -7.87 9.40
CA HIS A 96 2.98 -8.27 10.69
C HIS A 96 3.95 -7.23 11.27
N TYR A 97 4.43 -6.31 10.46
CA TYR A 97 5.27 -5.22 10.94
C TYR A 97 4.47 -4.05 11.51
N ILE A 98 3.17 -3.93 11.21
CA ILE A 98 2.35 -2.82 11.67
C ILE A 98 1.93 -3.03 13.13
N GLN A 99 2.52 -2.27 14.04
CA GLN A 99 2.17 -2.29 15.47
C GLN A 99 1.22 -1.15 15.82
N GLU A 100 1.51 0.04 15.32
CA GLU A 100 0.67 1.22 15.41
C GLU A 100 0.41 1.75 14.00
N ALA A 101 -0.82 2.19 13.73
CA ALA A 101 -1.20 2.73 12.43
C ALA A 101 -2.01 4.03 12.60
N ASP A 102 -1.49 5.09 12.00
CA ASP A 102 -2.16 6.38 11.87
C ASP A 102 -2.70 6.54 10.44
N PHE A 103 -4.03 6.56 10.33
CA PHE A 103 -4.73 6.69 9.07
C PHE A 103 -5.33 8.09 8.85
N GLU A 104 -5.10 9.07 9.73
CA GLU A 104 -5.73 10.40 9.65
C GLU A 104 -5.48 11.07 8.30
N ASN A 105 -4.29 10.87 7.75
CA ASN A 105 -3.86 11.47 6.50
C ASN A 105 -4.46 10.81 5.26
N ASP A 106 -5.23 9.72 5.34
CA ASP A 106 -5.78 9.04 4.15
C ASP A 106 -6.72 9.96 3.33
N SER A 107 -7.48 10.79 4.03
CA SER A 107 -8.39 11.77 3.43
C SER A 107 -7.70 12.91 2.69
N ILE A 108 -6.39 13.12 2.92
CA ILE A 108 -5.64 14.21 2.30
C ILE A 108 -5.27 13.82 0.87
N PHE A 109 -5.86 14.52 -0.11
CA PHE A 109 -5.54 14.28 -1.51
C PHE A 109 -4.10 14.74 -1.83
N THR A 110 -3.23 13.82 -2.27
CA THR A 110 -1.89 14.18 -2.75
C THR A 110 -1.94 14.56 -4.21
N TRP A 111 -1.75 15.85 -4.51
CA TRP A 111 -1.68 16.35 -5.89
C TRP A 111 -0.42 15.82 -6.58
N GLY A 112 -0.52 15.38 -7.84
CA GLY A 112 0.65 15.14 -8.71
C GLY A 112 1.44 13.86 -8.44
N LYS A 113 0.85 12.80 -7.88
CA LYS A 113 1.42 11.46 -7.99
C LYS A 113 0.80 10.76 -9.19
N ASP A 114 1.61 10.53 -10.22
CA ASP A 114 1.23 9.63 -11.31
C ASP A 114 0.90 8.25 -10.74
N ARG A 115 -0.22 7.69 -11.19
CA ARG A 115 -0.66 6.32 -10.89
C ARG A 115 0.49 5.34 -11.02
N GLU A 116 1.31 5.45 -12.07
CA GLU A 116 2.49 4.58 -12.30
C GLU A 116 3.57 4.63 -11.20
N ILE A 117 3.68 5.72 -10.45
CA ILE A 117 4.64 5.86 -9.34
C ILE A 117 4.04 5.31 -8.04
N ALA A 118 2.72 5.44 -7.87
CA ALA A 118 2.01 4.94 -6.69
C ALA A 118 1.69 3.44 -6.78
N THR A 119 1.43 2.94 -7.99
CA THR A 119 1.08 1.56 -8.28
C THR A 119 2.10 1.01 -9.26
N ASN A 120 3.11 0.31 -8.74
CA ASN A 120 3.83 -0.66 -9.56
C ASN A 120 2.76 -1.58 -10.19
N ILE A 121 2.76 -1.75 -11.51
CA ILE A 121 1.70 -2.46 -12.27
C ILE A 121 1.43 -3.88 -11.72
N ASP A 122 2.41 -4.47 -11.01
CA ASP A 122 2.28 -5.75 -10.31
C ASP A 122 1.30 -5.73 -9.12
N HIS A 123 0.97 -4.56 -8.58
CA HIS A 123 0.15 -4.40 -7.39
C HIS A 123 -1.36 -4.58 -7.64
N ASP A 124 -1.85 -4.19 -8.83
CA ASP A 124 -3.27 -4.37 -9.19
C ASP A 124 -3.62 -5.85 -9.26
N GLY A 125 -2.74 -6.65 -9.87
CA GLY A 125 -2.89 -8.10 -9.94
C GLY A 125 -2.94 -8.74 -8.54
N ALA A 126 -2.07 -8.31 -7.64
CA ALA A 126 -2.04 -8.80 -6.25
C ALA A 126 -3.34 -8.47 -5.50
N VAL A 127 -3.88 -7.26 -5.65
CA VAL A 127 -5.15 -6.85 -5.01
C VAL A 127 -6.33 -7.63 -5.61
N ILE A 128 -6.38 -7.80 -6.94
CA ILE A 128 -7.39 -8.62 -7.60
C ILE A 128 -7.35 -10.04 -7.06
N GLU A 129 -6.16 -10.64 -6.96
CA GLU A 129 -5.99 -11.99 -6.44
C GLU A 129 -6.43 -12.11 -4.97
N LEU A 130 -6.04 -11.13 -4.13
CA LEU A 130 -6.47 -11.03 -2.73
C LEU A 130 -8.00 -11.03 -2.62
N LEU A 131 -8.67 -10.19 -3.40
CA LEU A 131 -10.12 -10.06 -3.40
C LEU A 131 -10.80 -11.34 -3.94
N ALA A 132 -10.31 -11.89 -5.04
CA ALA A 132 -10.87 -13.11 -5.66
C ALA A 132 -10.73 -14.35 -4.76
N ASN A 133 -9.65 -14.41 -3.97
CA ASN A 133 -9.39 -15.53 -3.07
C ASN A 133 -9.98 -15.36 -1.67
N SER A 134 -10.47 -14.18 -1.31
CA SER A 134 -11.05 -13.90 0.01
C SER A 134 -12.19 -14.85 0.38
N SER A 135 -12.00 -15.63 1.45
CA SER A 135 -13.05 -16.47 2.04
C SER A 135 -14.16 -15.62 2.64
N TYR A 136 -13.84 -14.48 3.22
CA TYR A 136 -14.80 -13.58 3.85
C TYR A 136 -15.81 -13.02 2.86
N LEU A 137 -15.36 -12.62 1.65
CA LEU A 137 -16.27 -12.15 0.60
C LEU A 137 -17.19 -13.29 0.14
N LYS A 138 -16.64 -14.50 -0.02
CA LYS A 138 -17.42 -15.69 -0.40
C LYS A 138 -18.47 -16.05 0.63
N GLU A 139 -18.11 -16.02 1.92
CA GLU A 139 -19.02 -16.32 3.04
C GLU A 139 -20.14 -15.28 3.17
N ALA A 140 -19.83 -14.00 2.90
CA ALA A 140 -20.82 -12.93 2.88
C ALA A 140 -21.68 -12.90 1.61
N GLY A 141 -21.42 -13.76 0.62
CA GLY A 141 -22.13 -13.77 -0.67
C GLY A 141 -21.84 -12.54 -1.54
N LEU A 142 -20.68 -11.91 -1.36
CA LEU A 142 -20.26 -10.69 -2.02
C LEU A 142 -19.38 -10.99 -3.23
N ASP A 143 -19.66 -10.34 -4.37
CA ASP A 143 -18.80 -10.45 -5.58
C ASP A 143 -17.64 -9.46 -5.49
N TRP A 144 -16.42 -10.00 -5.47
CA TRP A 144 -15.18 -9.24 -5.43
C TRP A 144 -15.03 -8.25 -6.61
N ARG A 145 -15.64 -8.54 -7.76
CA ARG A 145 -15.56 -7.68 -8.95
C ARG A 145 -16.23 -6.32 -8.72
N ILE A 146 -17.25 -6.26 -7.89
CA ILE A 146 -17.94 -5.02 -7.54
C ILE A 146 -17.00 -4.11 -6.75
N TYR A 147 -16.22 -4.68 -5.83
CA TYR A 147 -15.24 -3.95 -5.04
C TYR A 147 -14.07 -3.49 -5.90
N TRP A 148 -13.57 -4.35 -6.79
CA TRP A 148 -12.52 -3.96 -7.71
C TRP A 148 -12.96 -2.80 -8.62
N ALA A 149 -14.17 -2.86 -9.19
CA ALA A 149 -14.69 -1.77 -10.01
C ALA A 149 -14.85 -0.45 -9.25
N ALA A 150 -15.29 -0.49 -7.98
CA ALA A 150 -15.36 0.70 -7.14
C ALA A 150 -13.98 1.28 -6.81
N ILE A 151 -12.98 0.40 -6.61
CA ILE A 151 -11.58 0.81 -6.42
C ILE A 151 -11.03 1.44 -7.70
N GLU A 152 -11.27 0.85 -8.87
CA GLU A 152 -10.87 1.42 -10.16
C GLU A 152 -11.50 2.80 -10.39
N GLU A 153 -12.80 2.95 -10.10
CA GLU A 153 -13.49 4.24 -10.24
C GLU A 153 -12.89 5.33 -9.33
N ASP A 154 -12.58 5.01 -8.07
CA ASP A 154 -11.95 5.96 -7.14
C ASP A 154 -10.53 6.34 -7.58
N LEU A 155 -9.77 5.35 -8.10
CA LEU A 155 -8.44 5.58 -8.66
C LEU A 155 -8.47 6.41 -9.95
N ASP A 156 -9.43 6.18 -10.84
CA ASP A 156 -9.57 6.92 -12.09
C ASP A 156 -10.06 8.35 -11.85
N ALA A 157 -11.00 8.56 -10.92
CA ALA A 157 -11.43 9.89 -10.49
C ALA A 157 -10.29 10.74 -9.92
N ALA A 158 -9.33 10.11 -9.23
CA ALA A 158 -8.12 10.77 -8.76
C ALA A 158 -7.20 11.24 -9.90
N VAL A 159 -7.20 10.55 -11.06
CA VAL A 159 -6.40 10.91 -12.24
C VAL A 159 -7.03 12.07 -13.01
N GLU A 160 -8.36 12.08 -13.20
CA GLU A 160 -9.06 13.17 -13.90
C GLU A 160 -8.87 14.53 -13.21
N VAL A 161 -8.85 14.56 -11.87
CA VAL A 161 -8.57 15.79 -11.10
C VAL A 161 -7.15 16.31 -11.36
N ILE A 162 -6.19 15.42 -11.60
CA ILE A 162 -4.81 15.80 -11.93
C ILE A 162 -4.76 16.41 -13.35
N ASP A 163 -5.41 15.79 -14.34
CA ASP A 163 -5.41 16.31 -15.72
C ASP A 163 -6.06 17.70 -15.85
N ILE A 164 -7.14 17.98 -15.10
CA ILE A 164 -7.77 19.31 -15.07
C ILE A 164 -6.84 20.36 -14.46
N SER A 165 -5.98 19.98 -13.50
CA SER A 165 -5.01 20.91 -12.90
C SER A 165 -3.82 21.24 -13.82
N HIS A 166 -3.52 20.36 -14.78
CA HIS A 166 -2.45 20.52 -15.77
C HIS A 166 -2.93 21.15 -17.10
N ALA A 167 -4.20 20.95 -17.46
CA ALA A 167 -4.85 21.63 -18.57
C ALA A 167 -5.19 23.08 -18.16
N SER A 168 -4.30 24.01 -18.53
CA SER A 168 -4.49 25.47 -18.61
C SER A 168 -5.58 26.04 -17.68
N ILE A 169 -5.15 26.73 -16.62
CA ILE A 169 -5.98 27.57 -15.75
C ILE A 169 -6.81 28.53 -16.62
N ASP A 170 -8.02 28.11 -16.97
CA ASP A 170 -9.08 28.97 -17.49
C ASP A 170 -10.24 28.82 -16.50
N GLY A 171 -10.58 29.93 -15.84
CA GLY A 171 -11.43 29.95 -14.65
C GLY A 171 -12.84 29.38 -14.85
N ASP A 172 -13.27 29.22 -16.10
CA ASP A 172 -14.59 28.73 -16.47
C ASP A 172 -14.73 27.21 -16.28
N ALA A 173 -13.66 26.42 -16.44
CA ALA A 173 -13.73 24.95 -16.29
C ALA A 173 -13.93 24.51 -14.82
N ILE A 174 -13.35 25.25 -13.88
CA ILE A 174 -13.53 25.02 -12.44
C ILE A 174 -14.94 25.44 -12.02
N ALA A 175 -15.49 26.52 -12.60
CA ALA A 175 -16.85 26.96 -12.34
C ALA A 175 -17.89 25.92 -12.83
N ASP A 176 -17.70 25.36 -14.02
CA ASP A 176 -18.58 24.31 -14.58
C ASP A 176 -18.53 23.02 -13.74
N PHE A 177 -17.36 22.58 -13.28
CA PHE A 177 -17.24 21.40 -12.41
C PHE A 177 -17.91 21.60 -11.05
N LEU A 178 -17.68 22.74 -10.40
CA LEU A 178 -18.35 23.08 -9.14
C LEU A 178 -19.86 23.19 -9.34
N GLN A 179 -20.34 23.72 -10.46
CA GLN A 179 -21.78 23.82 -10.72
C GLN A 179 -22.43 22.45 -10.97
N LYS A 180 -21.72 21.52 -11.62
CA LYS A 180 -22.19 20.14 -11.88
C LYS A 180 -22.27 19.29 -10.62
N HIS A 181 -21.41 19.54 -9.63
CA HIS A 181 -21.35 18.78 -8.38
C HIS A 181 -21.94 19.49 -7.15
N THR A 182 -22.45 20.73 -7.29
CA THR A 182 -23.14 21.48 -6.23
C THR A 182 -24.64 21.63 -6.51
N THR A 183 -25.29 20.63 -7.12
CA THR A 183 -26.76 20.61 -7.14
C THR A 183 -27.25 19.92 -5.85
N PRO A 184 -27.96 20.60 -4.95
CA PRO A 184 -28.56 19.94 -3.80
C PRO A 184 -29.62 18.95 -4.30
N GLN A 185 -29.49 17.69 -3.94
CA GLN A 185 -30.58 16.73 -4.06
C GLN A 185 -31.79 17.28 -3.30
N ASN A 186 -32.84 17.50 -4.07
CA ASN A 186 -34.21 17.80 -3.71
C ASN A 186 -34.64 17.18 -2.36
N ILE A 187 -34.56 17.93 -1.27
CA ILE A 187 -35.29 17.65 -0.03
C ILE A 187 -36.53 18.53 -0.07
N ASP A 188 -37.55 18.09 -0.83
CA ASP A 188 -38.93 18.55 -0.69
C ASP A 188 -39.85 17.55 -1.40
N ALA A 189 -39.93 16.35 -0.83
CA ALA A 189 -40.99 15.39 -1.10
C ALA A 189 -41.26 14.54 0.15
N LEU A 190 -41.65 15.20 1.26
CA LEU A 190 -42.38 14.63 2.41
C LEU A 190 -42.72 15.75 3.41
N ALA A 191 -43.74 16.55 3.09
CA ALA A 191 -44.60 17.26 4.05
C ALA A 191 -45.92 17.63 3.35
#